data_AF-A0A9X2V631-F1
#
_entry.id   AF-A0A9X2V631-F1
#
_cell.length_a   1.000
_cell.length_b   1.000
_cell.length_c   1.000
_cell.angle_alpha   90.00
_cell.angle_beta   90.00
_cell.angle_gamma   90.00
#
_symmetry.space_group_name_H-M   'P 1'
#
loop_
_entity.id
_entity.type
_entity.pdbx_description
1 polymer ?
#
loop_
_entity_poly.entity_id
_entity_poly.type
_entity_poly.pdbx_seq_one_letter_code
_entity_poly.pdbx_strand_id
1 'polypeptide(L)'
;MPSALTLALTDAERRTLCDARKRHDKPYVRERAAALLKIDDGWSGRKVAREGLLQSRTPDTVYTSYHDWQDHGIAALHIEEGRGL
;
A
#
# COMPACT_ATOMS: atom_id res chain seq x y z
N MET A 1 14.40 -0.88 18.07
CA MET A 1 14.28 -0.76 16.61
C MET A 1 12.83 -1.06 16.25
N PRO A 2 12.06 -0.17 15.60
CA PRO A 2 10.72 -0.55 15.14
C PRO A 2 10.86 -1.69 14.13
N SER A 3 10.07 -2.75 14.29
CA SER A 3 10.08 -3.91 13.39
C SER A 3 9.78 -3.47 11.96
N ALA A 4 10.52 -4.05 11.00
CA ALA A 4 10.25 -3.82 9.60
C ALA A 4 8.87 -4.39 9.25
N LEU A 5 8.02 -3.57 8.61
CA LEU A 5 6.79 -4.07 8.01
C LEU A 5 7.17 -5.13 6.98
N THR A 6 6.59 -6.32 7.10
CA THR A 6 6.80 -7.43 6.18
C THR A 6 5.44 -7.84 5.66
N LEU A 7 5.29 -7.86 4.34
CA LEU A 7 4.10 -8.33 3.66
C LEU A 7 4.50 -9.51 2.79
N ALA A 8 3.76 -10.61 2.86
CA ALA A 8 3.97 -11.78 2.03
C ALA A 8 2.70 -11.99 1.20
N LEU A 9 2.68 -11.42 -0.01
CA LEU A 9 1.54 -11.53 -0.91
C LEU A 9 1.52 -12.90 -1.57
N THR A 10 0.34 -13.48 -1.70
CA THR A 10 0.12 -14.58 -2.65
C THR A 10 0.24 -14.09 -4.09
N ASP A 11 0.48 -14.99 -5.05
CA ASP A 11 0.54 -14.65 -6.47
C ASP A 11 -0.72 -13.92 -6.96
N ALA A 12 -1.89 -14.32 -6.47
CA ALA A 12 -3.17 -13.71 -6.82
C ALA A 12 -3.31 -12.28 -6.28
N GLU A 13 -2.89 -12.04 -5.04
CA GLU A 13 -2.89 -10.70 -4.43
C GLU A 13 -1.86 -9.79 -5.10
N ARG A 14 -0.65 -10.30 -5.33
CA ARG A 14 0.39 -9.56 -6.04
C ARG A 14 -0.06 -9.18 -7.44
N ARG A 15 -0.74 -10.09 -8.15
CA ARG A 15 -1.31 -9.80 -9.47
C ARG A 15 -2.38 -8.71 -9.41
N THR A 16 -3.31 -8.83 -8.46
CA THR A 16 -4.36 -7.83 -8.21
C THR A 16 -3.76 -6.44 -7.99
N LEU A 17 -2.75 -6.34 -7.11
CA LEU A 17 -2.08 -5.07 -6.81
C LEU A 17 -1.31 -4.53 -8.02
N CYS A 18 -0.68 -5.39 -8.81
CA CYS A 18 -0.02 -4.99 -10.05
C CYS A 18 -1.01 -4.38 -11.06
N ASP A 19 -2.17 -5.03 -11.23
CA ASP A 19 -3.21 -4.56 -12.14
C ASP A 19 -3.86 -3.26 -11.64
N ALA A 20 -4.15 -3.16 -10.34
CA ALA A 20 -4.64 -1.93 -9.70
C ALA A 20 -3.65 -0.76 -9.86
N ARG A 21 -2.36 -0.97 -9.55
CA ARG A 21 -1.31 0.04 -9.73
C ARG A 21 -1.25 0.56 -11.17
N LYS A 22 -1.43 -0.32 -12.15
CA LYS A 22 -1.28 0.01 -13.57
C LYS A 22 -2.49 0.70 -14.17
N ARG A 23 -3.71 0.32 -13.75
CA ARG A 23 -4.95 0.62 -14.50
C ARG A 23 -6.04 1.29 -13.69
N HIS A 24 -5.97 1.31 -12.36
CA HIS A 24 -7.08 1.80 -11.56
C HIS A 24 -7.30 3.31 -11.75
N ASP A 25 -8.54 3.75 -11.93
CA ASP A 25 -8.88 5.14 -12.25
C ASP A 25 -8.50 6.12 -11.12
N LYS A 26 -8.75 5.71 -9.88
CA LYS A 26 -8.46 6.53 -8.68
C LYS A 26 -6.94 6.57 -8.38
N PRO A 27 -6.30 7.76 -8.36
CA PRO A 27 -4.86 7.89 -8.12
C PRO A 27 -4.39 7.32 -6.77
N TYR A 28 -5.15 7.54 -5.70
CA TYR A 28 -4.76 7.05 -4.37
C TYR A 28 -4.72 5.51 -4.30
N VAL A 29 -5.56 4.82 -5.07
CA VAL A 29 -5.55 3.35 -5.14
C VAL A 29 -4.28 2.85 -5.80
N ARG A 30 -3.85 3.52 -6.88
CA ARG A 30 -2.58 3.20 -7.55
C ARG A 30 -1.39 3.40 -6.61
N GLU A 31 -1.42 4.47 -5.82
CA GLU A 31 -0.39 4.78 -4.82
C GLU A 31 -0.34 3.73 -3.70
N ARG A 32 -1.49 3.35 -3.12
CA ARG A 32 -1.60 2.27 -2.12
C ARG A 32 -1.08 0.95 -2.66
N ALA A 33 -1.50 0.56 -3.87
CA ALA A 33 -1.03 -0.66 -4.50
C ALA A 33 0.49 -0.65 -4.74
N ALA A 34 1.05 0.49 -5.16
CA ALA A 34 2.50 0.64 -5.29
C ALA A 34 3.23 0.53 -3.96
N ALA A 35 2.65 1.05 -2.87
CA ALA A 35 3.25 0.95 -1.54
C ALA A 35 3.33 -0.51 -1.06
N LEU A 36 2.22 -1.25 -1.15
CA LEU A 36 2.13 -2.65 -0.72
C LEU A 36 3.07 -3.56 -1.51
N LEU A 37 3.13 -3.41 -2.84
CA LEU A 37 4.06 -4.17 -3.69
C LEU A 37 5.53 -3.94 -3.29
N LYS A 38 5.90 -2.73 -2.89
CA LYS A 38 7.28 -2.44 -2.48
C LYS A 38 7.61 -3.02 -1.10
N ILE A 39 6.64 -3.07 -0.20
CA ILE A 39 6.79 -3.74 1.10
C ILE A 39 6.95 -5.25 0.89
N ASP A 40 6.18 -5.84 -0.02
CA ASP A 40 6.33 -7.24 -0.47
C ASP A 40 7.72 -7.50 -1.08
N ASP A 41 8.24 -6.55 -1.87
CA ASP A 41 9.63 -6.57 -2.37
C ASP A 41 10.70 -6.30 -1.27
N GLY A 42 10.31 -6.23 0.02
CA GLY A 42 11.21 -6.11 1.18
C GLY A 42 11.60 -4.68 1.58
N TRP A 43 10.95 -3.65 1.03
CA TRP A 43 11.24 -2.27 1.41
C TRP A 43 10.57 -1.91 2.74
N SER A 44 11.30 -1.21 3.61
CA SER A 44 10.67 -0.65 4.83
C SER A 44 9.64 0.41 4.47
N GLY A 45 8.54 0.49 5.24
CA GLY A 45 7.49 1.48 5.01
C GLY A 45 7.99 2.93 5.01
N ARG A 46 9.02 3.26 5.82
CA ARG A 46 9.68 4.58 5.79
C ARG A 46 10.36 4.87 4.46
N LYS A 47 11.08 3.90 3.90
CA LYS A 47 11.73 4.03 2.59
C LYS A 47 10.68 4.18 1.50
N VAL A 48 9.62 3.38 1.56
CA VAL A 48 8.48 3.49 0.63
C VAL A 48 7.86 4.88 0.69
N ALA A 49 7.59 5.42 1.88
CA ALA A 49 6.97 6.73 2.04
C ALA A 49 7.83 7.87 1.49
N ARG A 50 9.16 7.82 1.67
CA ARG A 50 10.06 8.91 1.28
C ARG A 50 10.55 8.85 -0.17
N GLU A 51 10.76 7.64 -0.69
CA GLU A 51 11.47 7.39 -1.94
C GLU A 51 10.72 6.42 -2.87
N GLY A 52 9.76 5.66 -2.33
CA GLY A 52 9.06 4.60 -3.04
C GLY A 52 7.74 5.03 -3.68
N LEU A 53 7.31 6.28 -3.55
CA LEU A 53 6.08 6.76 -4.17
C LEU A 53 6.37 7.94 -5.10
N LEU A 54 5.41 8.27 -5.96
CA LEU A 54 5.56 9.40 -6.90
C LEU A 54 5.75 10.72 -6.16
N GLN A 55 5.13 10.85 -4.99
CA GLN A 55 5.29 11.96 -4.07
C GLN A 55 5.67 11.41 -2.70
N SER A 56 6.54 12.13 -1.99
CA SER A 56 6.85 11.82 -0.60
C SER A 56 5.58 11.91 0.26
N ARG A 57 5.39 10.92 1.13
CA ARG A 57 4.28 10.83 2.09
C ARG A 57 4.82 10.71 3.50
N THR A 58 3.94 10.97 4.47
CA THR A 58 4.22 10.59 5.86
C THR A 58 4.31 9.06 5.94
N PRO A 59 5.24 8.49 6.73
CA PRO A 59 5.28 7.04 6.96
C PRO A 59 3.95 6.47 7.43
N ASP A 60 3.20 7.25 8.23
CA ASP A 60 1.88 6.86 8.73
C ASP A 60 0.88 6.56 7.60
N THR A 61 0.94 7.29 6.48
CA THR A 61 0.08 7.00 5.31
C THR A 61 0.33 5.60 4.76
N VAL A 62 1.60 5.19 4.71
CA VAL A 62 2.00 3.84 4.26
C VAL A 62 1.62 2.81 5.30
N TYR A 63 1.75 3.12 6.59
CA TYR A 63 1.37 2.22 7.68
C TYR A 63 -0.13 1.97 7.70
N THR A 64 -0.96 3.01 7.56
CA THR A 64 -2.42 2.87 7.42
C THR A 64 -2.76 1.98 6.24
N SER A 65 -2.13 2.20 5.08
CA SER A 65 -2.37 1.38 3.88
C SER A 65 -1.99 -0.09 4.09
N TYR A 66 -0.90 -0.35 4.81
CA TYR A 66 -0.47 -1.70 5.19
C TYR A 66 -1.45 -2.37 6.16
N HIS A 67 -1.87 -1.67 7.22
CA HIS A 67 -2.80 -2.20 8.20
C HIS A 67 -4.18 -2.45 7.60
N ASP A 68 -4.71 -1.49 6.84
CA ASP A 68 -5.98 -1.66 6.13
C ASP A 68 -5.93 -2.91 5.24
N TRP A 69 -4.82 -3.14 4.51
CA TRP A 69 -4.65 -4.33 3.67
C TRP A 69 -4.59 -5.64 4.48
N GLN A 70 -3.89 -5.65 5.61
CA GLN A 70 -3.84 -6.83 6.48
C GLN A 70 -5.22 -7.19 7.06
N ASP A 71 -6.03 -6.18 7.38
CA ASP A 71 -7.34 -6.36 8.01
C ASP A 71 -8.44 -6.71 6.99
N HIS A 72 -8.38 -6.14 5.78
CA HIS A 72 -9.48 -6.18 4.82
C HIS A 72 -9.10 -6.71 3.42
N GLY A 73 -7.83 -7.02 3.18
CA GLY A 73 -7.33 -7.50 1.89
C GLY A 73 -7.65 -6.52 0.76
N ILE A 74 -8.16 -7.04 -0.36
CA ILE A 74 -8.45 -6.24 -1.56
C ILE A 74 -9.44 -5.08 -1.29
N ALA A 75 -10.37 -5.23 -0.35
CA ALA A 75 -11.34 -4.19 -0.01
C ALA A 75 -10.65 -2.91 0.52
N ALA A 76 -9.50 -3.06 1.18
CA ALA A 76 -8.67 -1.98 1.71
C ALA A 76 -8.14 -1.00 0.66
N LEU A 77 -8.13 -1.42 -0.61
CA LEU A 77 -7.68 -0.55 -1.69
C LEU A 77 -8.60 0.67 -1.84
N HIS A 78 -9.86 0.55 -1.44
CA HIS A 78 -10.81 1.64 -1.45
C HIS A 78 -10.83 2.31 -0.06
N ILE A 79 -10.84 3.65 -0.05
CA ILE A 79 -11.18 4.38 1.17
C ILE A 79 -12.69 4.21 1.35
N GLU A 80 -13.13 3.58 2.45
CA GLU A 80 -14.54 3.57 2.82
C GLU A 80 -15.01 5.01 3.09
N GLU A 81 -16.17 5.37 2.55
CA GLU A 81 -16.82 6.66 2.83
C GLU A 81 -16.97 6.83 4.35
N GLY A 82 -16.22 7.78 4.93
CA GLY A 82 -16.23 8.06 6.37
C GLY A 82 -14.85 8.19 7.03
N ARG A 83 -13.76 7.79 6.37
CA ARG A 83 -12.38 7.96 6.90
C ARG A 83 -11.61 9.16 6.34
N GLY A 84 -12.31 10.17 5.82
CA GLY A 84 -11.73 11.45 5.43
C GLY A 84 -12.22 12.56 6.36
N LEU A 85 -11.53 12.76 7.48
CA LEU A 85 -11.59 13.99 8.28
C LEU A 85 -10.19 14.56 8.38
#